data_AF-A0A352AJK2-F1
#
_entry.id   AF-A0A352AJK2-F1
#
_cell.length_a   1.000
_cell.length_b   1.000
_cell.length_c   1.000
_cell.angle_alpha   90.00
_cell.angle_beta   90.00
_cell.angle_gamma   90.00
#
_symmetry.space_group_name_H-M   'P 1'
#
loop_
_entity.id
_entity.type
_entity.pdbx_description
1 polymer ?
#
loop_
_entity_poly.entity_id
_entity_poly.type
_entity_poly.pdbx_seq_one_letter_code
_entity_poly.pdbx_strand_id
1 'polypeptide(L)'
;FMNILSNAIEAIEEYNQDRLSYDGTLVRPSDIRNSPNTIIICTEVLADSDRVVIMIGDNGPGMTPEVSERLFEPFFTTKPVGSGTGLGMSISYQIVVQKHRGEVQCISAQGYGTAFLIYLPIKQY
;
A
#
# COMPACT_ATOMS: atom_id res chain seq x y z
N PHE A 1 -6.78 6.68 -5.62
CA PHE A 1 -6.73 5.96 -4.32
C PHE A 1 -7.22 4.53 -4.40
N MET A 2 -8.25 4.21 -5.21
CA MET A 2 -8.74 2.83 -5.35
C MET A 2 -7.65 1.80 -5.66
N ASN A 3 -6.66 2.12 -6.51
CA ASN A 3 -5.56 1.19 -6.82
C ASN A 3 -4.71 0.84 -5.59
N ILE A 4 -4.48 1.78 -4.67
CA ILE A 4 -3.70 1.53 -3.44
C ILE A 4 -4.48 0.57 -2.53
N LEU A 5 -5.79 0.81 -2.38
CA LEU A 5 -6.66 -0.04 -1.57
C LEU A 5 -6.80 -1.43 -2.17
N SER A 6 -6.99 -1.55 -3.48
CA SER A 6 -7.05 -2.84 -4.18
C SER A 6 -5.77 -3.64 -3.98
N ASN A 7 -4.60 -3.00 -4.13
CA ASN A 7 -3.32 -3.68 -3.90
C ASN A 7 -3.17 -4.17 -2.46
N ALA A 8 -3.59 -3.38 -1.46
CA ALA A 8 -3.55 -3.79 -0.06
C ALA A 8 -4.51 -4.96 0.23
N ILE A 9 -5.72 -4.95 -0.34
CA ILE A 9 -6.69 -6.04 -0.20
C ILE A 9 -6.11 -7.32 -0.80
N GLU A 10 -5.63 -7.28 -2.04
CA GLU A 10 -5.09 -8.45 -2.72
C GLU A 10 -3.86 -9.01 -1.99
N ALA A 11 -2.94 -8.15 -1.53
CA ALA A 11 -1.77 -8.57 -0.78
C ALA A 11 -2.15 -9.23 0.55
N ILE A 12 -3.17 -8.71 1.25
CA ILE A 12 -3.69 -9.30 2.49
C ILE A 12 -4.37 -10.64 2.22
N GLU A 13 -5.16 -10.75 1.14
CA GLU A 13 -5.87 -11.98 0.77
C GLU A 13 -4.88 -13.09 0.42
N GLU A 14 -3.87 -12.80 -0.40
CA GLU A 14 -2.79 -13.74 -0.74
C GLU A 14 -2.00 -14.14 0.52
N TYR A 15 -1.61 -13.16 1.34
CA TYR A 15 -0.88 -13.43 2.58
C TYR A 15 -1.69 -14.29 3.56
N ASN A 16 -3.01 -14.12 3.65
CA ASN A 16 -3.85 -14.93 4.52
C ASN A 16 -3.98 -16.40 4.08
N GLN A 17 -3.74 -16.73 2.81
CA GLN A 17 -3.76 -18.11 2.34
C GLN A 17 -2.51 -18.88 2.80
N ASP A 18 -1.36 -18.21 2.75
CA ASP A 18 -0.05 -18.83 2.99
C ASP A 18 0.61 -18.35 4.29
N ARG A 19 -0.14 -17.69 5.19
CA ARG A 19 0.40 -17.11 6.43
C ARG A 19 0.99 -18.22 7.30
N LEU A 20 2.28 -18.09 7.62
CA LEU A 20 2.96 -18.95 8.58
C LEU A 20 2.97 -18.31 9.97
N SER A 21 2.80 -19.13 10.99
CA SER A 21 3.01 -18.73 12.38
C SER A 21 4.51 -18.75 12.70
N TYR A 22 4.89 -18.27 13.89
CA TYR A 22 6.29 -18.19 14.31
C TYR A 22 7.01 -19.55 14.31
N ASP A 23 6.28 -20.65 14.52
CA ASP A 23 6.86 -22.00 14.50
C ASP A 23 6.93 -22.63 13.10
N GLY A 24 6.56 -21.89 12.05
CA GLY A 24 6.58 -22.35 10.66
C GLY A 24 5.37 -23.18 10.26
N THR A 25 4.33 -23.29 11.09
CA THR A 25 3.06 -23.92 10.72
C THR A 25 2.11 -22.94 10.04
N LEU A 26 1.27 -23.43 9.12
CA LEU A 26 0.22 -22.62 8.50
C LEU A 26 -0.78 -22.13 9.55
N VAL A 27 -1.01 -20.82 9.58
CA VAL A 27 -2.02 -20.18 10.43
C VAL A 27 -3.40 -20.64 10.00
N ARG A 28 -4.22 -21.09 10.95
CA ARG A 28 -5.56 -21.59 10.62
C ARG A 28 -6.50 -20.42 10.30
N PRO A 29 -7.54 -20.65 9.48
CA PRO A 29 -8.56 -19.62 9.22
C PRO A 29 -9.24 -19.07 10.49
N SER A 30 -9.36 -19.88 11.56
CA SER A 30 -9.86 -19.43 12.86
C SER A 30 -8.95 -18.40 13.52
N ASP A 31 -7.64 -18.55 13.36
CA ASP A 31 -6.65 -17.68 14.00
C ASP A 31 -6.56 -16.34 13.27
N ILE A 32 -6.70 -16.37 11.94
CA ILE A 32 -6.84 -15.15 11.11
C ILE A 32 -8.08 -14.36 11.53
N ARG A 33 -9.21 -15.02 11.84
CA ARG A 33 -10.41 -14.33 12.34
C ARG A 33 -10.19 -13.65 13.69
N ASN A 34 -9.36 -14.24 14.55
CA ASN A 34 -9.03 -13.68 15.86
C ASN A 34 -7.94 -12.60 15.81
N SER A 35 -7.16 -12.55 14.73
CA SER A 35 -6.11 -11.54 14.50
C SER A 35 -6.07 -11.16 13.01
N PRO A 36 -7.10 -10.45 12.54
CA PRO A 36 -7.25 -10.15 11.12
C PRO A 36 -6.20 -9.14 10.68
N ASN A 37 -5.82 -9.24 9.41
CA ASN A 37 -5.13 -8.15 8.76
C ASN A 37 -6.11 -6.99 8.55
N THR A 38 -5.62 -5.76 8.68
CA THR A 38 -6.41 -4.53 8.68
C THR A 38 -5.79 -3.52 7.75
N ILE A 39 -6.64 -2.79 7.04
CA ILE A 39 -6.25 -1.57 6.33
C ILE A 39 -6.71 -0.38 7.16
N ILE A 40 -5.77 0.52 7.46
CA ILE A 40 -5.98 1.73 8.25
C ILE A 40 -5.84 2.92 7.32
N ILE A 41 -6.83 3.81 7.35
CA ILE A 41 -6.79 5.08 6.62
C ILE A 41 -6.86 6.21 7.63
N CYS A 42 -5.86 7.07 7.63
CA CYS A 42 -5.81 8.26 8.46
C CYS A 42 -5.61 9.49 7.59
N THR A 43 -6.29 10.58 7.94
CA THR A 43 -6.12 11.88 7.28
C THR A 43 -5.84 12.92 8.34
N GLU A 44 -4.78 13.70 8.13
CA GLU A 44 -4.36 14.73 9.05
C GLU A 44 -3.98 16.01 8.29
N VAL A 45 -4.41 17.15 8.79
CA VAL A 45 -3.92 18.45 8.32
C VAL A 45 -2.60 18.72 9.02
N LEU A 46 -1.53 18.83 8.24
CA LEU A 46 -0.21 19.11 8.78
C LEU A 46 -0.12 20.59 9.15
N ALA A 47 -0.10 20.87 10.45
CA ALA A 47 0.12 22.21 10.98
C ALA A 47 1.36 22.83 10.31
N ASP A 48 1.27 24.12 9.97
CA ASP A 48 2.35 24.94 9.39
C ASP A 48 2.80 24.61 7.95
N SER A 49 2.17 23.66 7.24
CA SER A 49 2.59 23.29 5.88
C SER A 49 1.55 23.50 4.77
N ASP A 50 0.35 24.01 5.09
CA ASP A 50 -0.79 24.16 4.15
C ASP A 50 -1.05 22.86 3.34
N ARG A 51 -0.73 21.69 3.93
CA ARG A 51 -0.85 20.37 3.34
C ARG A 51 -1.72 19.46 4.20
N VAL A 52 -2.37 18.51 3.55
CA VAL A 52 -3.01 17.35 4.18
C VAL A 52 -2.17 16.12 3.87
N VAL A 53 -2.00 15.23 4.85
CA VAL A 53 -1.46 13.90 4.65
C VAL A 53 -2.58 12.88 4.75
N ILE A 54 -2.61 11.95 3.80
CA ILE A 54 -3.46 10.76 3.83
C ILE A 54 -2.53 9.56 3.95
N MET A 55 -2.60 8.85 5.08
CA MET A 55 -1.94 7.58 5.29
C MET A 55 -2.92 6.45 4.92
N ILE A 56 -2.48 5.54 4.05
CA ILE A 56 -3.16 4.27 3.80
C ILE A 56 -2.17 3.17 4.15
N GLY A 57 -2.38 2.49 5.26
CA GLY A 57 -1.51 1.43 5.75
C GLY A 57 -2.21 0.09 5.91
N ASP A 58 -1.45 -1.00 5.78
CA ASP A 58 -1.85 -2.36 6.06
C ASP A 58 -0.80 -3.07 6.93
N ASN A 59 -1.20 -4.15 7.60
CA ASN A 59 -0.32 -5.06 8.34
C ASN A 59 -0.14 -6.40 7.61
N GLY A 60 -0.20 -6.37 6.27
CA GLY A 60 -0.03 -7.53 5.41
C GLY A 60 1.44 -7.96 5.24
N PRO A 61 1.80 -8.56 4.10
CA PRO A 61 3.12 -9.18 3.92
C PRO A 61 4.26 -8.17 3.73
N GLY A 62 3.94 -6.90 3.43
CA GLY A 62 4.93 -5.90 3.04
C GLY A 62 5.63 -6.23 1.72
N MET A 63 6.70 -5.48 1.41
CA MET A 63 7.47 -5.59 0.18
C MET A 63 8.97 -5.64 0.48
N THR A 64 9.75 -6.21 -0.46
CA THR A 64 11.20 -6.09 -0.43
C THR A 64 11.62 -4.69 -0.90
N PRO A 65 12.84 -4.23 -0.56
CA PRO A 65 13.36 -2.94 -1.04
C PRO A 65 13.27 -2.81 -2.57
N GLU A 66 13.64 -3.87 -3.30
CA GLU A 66 13.66 -3.87 -4.77
C GLU A 66 12.26 -3.71 -5.38
N VAL A 67 11.24 -4.32 -4.76
CA VAL A 67 9.85 -4.12 -5.18
C VAL A 67 9.40 -2.70 -4.86
N SER A 68 9.74 -2.19 -3.67
CA SER A 68 9.34 -0.85 -3.23
C SER A 68 9.92 0.28 -4.11
N GLU A 69 11.17 0.13 -4.58
CA GLU A 69 11.81 1.12 -5.45
C GLU A 69 11.14 1.22 -6.83
N ARG A 70 10.63 0.09 -7.32
CA ARG A 70 10.06 -0.03 -8.67
C ARG A 70 8.54 0.08 -8.70
N LEU A 71 7.89 0.17 -7.55
CA LEU A 71 6.43 0.02 -7.43
C LEU A 71 5.65 1.07 -8.26
N PHE A 72 6.23 2.23 -8.50
CA PHE A 72 5.62 3.31 -9.28
C PHE A 72 6.03 3.30 -10.77
N GLU A 73 6.90 2.38 -11.20
CA GLU A 73 7.25 2.21 -12.61
C GLU A 73 6.03 1.74 -13.41
N PRO A 74 5.73 2.35 -14.57
CA PRO A 74 4.69 1.86 -15.45
C PRO A 74 4.92 0.40 -15.83
N PHE A 75 3.87 -0.41 -15.80
CA PHE A 75 3.86 -1.84 -16.15
C PHE A 75 4.61 -2.76 -15.18
N PHE A 76 5.22 -2.23 -14.12
CA PHE A 76 5.81 -3.07 -13.08
C PHE A 76 4.71 -3.78 -12.29
N THR A 77 4.89 -5.08 -12.10
CA THR A 77 4.00 -5.91 -11.29
C THR A 77 4.75 -7.16 -10.83
N THR A 78 4.51 -7.59 -9.60
CA THR A 78 4.96 -8.89 -9.07
C THR A 78 3.96 -10.01 -9.38
N LYS A 79 2.75 -9.65 -9.82
CA LYS A 79 1.69 -10.61 -10.14
C LYS A 79 2.01 -11.44 -11.39
N PRO A 80 1.46 -12.66 -11.50
CA PRO A 80 1.57 -13.47 -12.70
C PRO A 80 1.06 -12.75 -13.95
N VAL A 81 1.60 -13.14 -15.11
CA VAL A 81 1.20 -12.61 -16.42
C VAL A 81 -0.31 -12.72 -16.60
N GLY A 82 -0.96 -11.61 -16.97
CA GLY A 82 -2.41 -11.53 -17.17
C GLY A 82 -3.23 -11.21 -15.91
N SER A 83 -2.62 -11.16 -14.72
CA SER A 83 -3.33 -10.88 -13.46
C SER A 83 -3.35 -9.39 -13.08
N GLY A 84 -2.86 -8.51 -13.96
CA GLY A 84 -2.83 -7.08 -13.76
C GLY A 84 -2.04 -6.36 -14.85
N THR A 85 -2.31 -5.07 -15.03
CA THR A 85 -1.62 -4.24 -16.03
C THR A 85 -0.33 -3.61 -15.53
N GLY A 86 -0.10 -3.61 -14.22
CA GLY A 86 1.01 -2.87 -13.60
C GLY A 86 0.90 -1.34 -13.73
N LEU A 87 -0.28 -0.81 -14.07
CA LEU A 87 -0.49 0.63 -14.28
C LEU A 87 -1.14 1.34 -13.09
N GLY A 88 -1.75 0.61 -12.16
CA GLY A 88 -2.54 1.22 -11.08
C GLY A 88 -1.74 2.18 -10.17
N MET A 89 -0.53 1.79 -9.81
CA MET A 89 0.36 2.58 -8.95
C MET A 89 1.00 3.75 -9.70
N SER A 90 1.48 3.54 -10.92
CA SER A 90 2.05 4.61 -11.74
C SER A 90 1.02 5.71 -12.05
N ILE A 91 -0.23 5.33 -12.36
CA ILE A 91 -1.34 6.28 -12.54
C ILE A 91 -1.63 7.03 -11.23
N SER A 92 -1.68 6.33 -10.10
CA SER A 92 -1.94 6.97 -8.80
C SER A 92 -0.84 7.99 -8.47
N TYR A 93 0.42 7.64 -8.70
CA TYR A 93 1.57 8.54 -8.53
C TYR A 93 1.46 9.76 -9.45
N GLN A 94 1.20 9.56 -10.74
CA GLN A 94 1.03 10.67 -11.70
C GLN A 94 -0.10 11.61 -11.30
N ILE A 95 -1.24 11.07 -10.87
CA ILE A 95 -2.36 11.90 -10.40
C ILE A 95 -1.93 12.74 -9.19
N VAL A 96 -1.35 12.11 -8.16
CA VAL A 96 -0.94 12.84 -6.95
C VAL A 96 0.13 13.88 -7.28
N VAL A 97 1.23 13.48 -7.92
CA VAL A 97 2.40 14.33 -8.11
C VAL A 97 2.19 15.34 -9.23
N GLN A 98 1.68 14.92 -10.39
CA GLN A 98 1.60 15.80 -11.56
C GLN A 98 0.32 16.63 -11.57
N LYS A 99 -0.85 16.03 -11.27
CA LYS A 99 -2.12 16.76 -11.30
C LYS A 99 -2.36 17.54 -10.02
N HIS A 100 -2.07 16.94 -8.86
CA HIS A 100 -2.33 17.58 -7.58
C HIS A 100 -1.13 18.31 -6.98
N ARG A 101 0.05 18.28 -7.63
CA ARG A 101 1.30 18.86 -7.10
C ARG A 101 1.62 18.35 -5.69
N GLY A 102 1.25 17.11 -5.42
CA GLY A 102 1.48 16.42 -4.16
C GLY A 102 2.74 15.57 -4.18
N GLU A 103 2.85 14.71 -3.17
CA GLU A 103 3.94 13.77 -2.98
C GLU A 103 3.36 12.42 -2.51
N VAL A 104 3.98 11.33 -2.94
CA VAL A 104 3.67 9.98 -2.44
C VAL A 104 4.94 9.35 -1.90
N GLN A 105 4.90 8.88 -0.67
CA GLN A 105 5.94 8.06 -0.06
C GLN A 105 5.38 6.67 0.23
N CYS A 106 6.21 5.65 0.07
CA CYS A 106 5.90 4.28 0.45
C CYS A 106 6.87 3.82 1.54
N ILE A 107 6.33 3.33 2.64
CA ILE A 107 7.08 2.73 3.75
C ILE A 107 6.63 1.29 3.82
N SER A 108 7.52 0.33 3.57
CA SER A 108 7.17 -1.08 3.59
C SER A 108 8.36 -1.90 4.07
N ALA A 109 8.06 -2.96 4.80
CA ALA A 109 9.06 -3.95 5.21
C ALA A 109 8.42 -5.34 5.23
N GLN A 110 9.16 -6.33 4.74
CA GLN A 110 8.67 -7.71 4.67
C GLN A 110 8.25 -8.23 6.05
N GLY A 111 7.01 -8.71 6.16
CA GLY A 111 6.39 -9.18 7.39
C GLY A 111 5.76 -8.11 8.29
N TYR A 112 5.91 -6.82 7.97
CA TYR A 112 5.39 -5.70 8.79
C TYR A 112 4.28 -4.91 8.11
N GLY A 113 3.99 -5.20 6.84
CA GLY A 113 2.98 -4.49 6.05
C GLY A 113 3.54 -3.31 5.26
N THR A 114 2.64 -2.47 4.77
CA THR A 114 2.95 -1.34 3.89
C THR A 114 2.15 -0.12 4.32
N ALA A 115 2.73 1.08 4.21
CA ALA A 115 2.05 2.34 4.37
C ALA A 115 2.39 3.30 3.23
N PHE A 116 1.36 3.83 2.59
CA PHE A 116 1.46 4.93 1.63
C PHE A 116 1.12 6.24 2.34
N LEU A 117 2.04 7.20 2.31
CA LEU A 117 1.82 8.56 2.78
C LEU A 117 1.63 9.47 1.56
N ILE A 118 0.47 10.10 1.48
CA ILE A 118 0.08 10.93 0.35
C ILE A 118 -0.08 12.36 0.84
N TYR A 119 0.81 13.24 0.42
CA TYR A 119 0.78 14.65 0.79
C TYR A 119 0.14 15.44 -0.33
N LEU A 120 -0.88 16.22 -0.01
CA LEU A 120 -1.57 17.09 -0.97
C LEU A 120 -1.60 18.52 -0.44
N PRO A 121 -1.36 19.53 -1.28
CA PRO A 121 -1.57 20.92 -0.89
C PRO A 121 -3.07 21.19 -0.70
N ILE A 122 -3.43 21.92 0.35
CA ILE A 122 -4.82 22.32 0.66
C ILE A 122 -5.26 23.46 -0.27
N LYS A 123 -4.31 24.27 -0.76
CA LYS A 123 -4.53 25.36 -1.71
C LYS A 123 -3.70 25.13 -2.97
N GLN A 124 -4.33 25.28 -4.13
CA GLN A 124 -3.65 25.24 -5.43
C GLN A 124 -3.82 26.61 -6.09
N TYR A 125 -2.70 27.27 -6.38
CA TYR A 125 -2.64 28.52 -7.15
C TYR A 125 -2.21 28.24 -8.59
#